data_AF-A0A357L806-F1
#
_entry.id   AF-A0A357L806-F1
#
_cell.length_a   1.000
_cell.length_b   1.000
_cell.length_c   1.000
_cell.angle_alpha   90.00
_cell.angle_beta   90.00
_cell.angle_gamma   90.00
#
_symmetry.space_group_name_H-M   'P 1'
#
loop_
_entity.id
_entity.type
_entity.pdbx_description
1 polymer ?
#
loop_
_entity_poly.entity_id
_entity_poly.type
_entity_poly.pdbx_seq_one_letter_code
_entity_poly.pdbx_strand_id
1 'polypeptide(L)'
;EIAYFDRGPIDKKHLVLGGYWSAYWYDGRIYGTEIARGLDVLKLTPSEFLSENEIAAAALADLGQTVNPQTQTPATWPADPVVARAFIDQLKRADALANADAIVAALDKADATLKSGAKSAADAAALDALAAAMKPAGADAQSEKRRSALATTMKAIAARLK
;
A
#
# COMPACT_ATOMS: atom_id res chain seq x y z
N GLU A 1 -4.10 -3.11 14.74
CA GLU A 1 -4.73 -4.34 14.23
C GLU A 1 -5.79 -3.94 13.21
N ILE A 2 -5.85 -4.58 12.05
CA ILE A 2 -6.80 -4.22 10.97
C ILE A 2 -7.89 -5.27 10.74
N ALA A 3 -7.68 -6.49 11.25
CA ALA A 3 -8.60 -7.62 11.24
C ALA A 3 -8.02 -8.74 12.13
N TYR A 4 -8.87 -9.68 12.56
CA TYR A 4 -8.46 -10.93 13.17
C TYR A 4 -9.25 -12.11 12.59
N PHE A 5 -8.68 -13.30 12.65
CA PHE A 5 -9.35 -14.55 12.32
C PHE A 5 -8.88 -15.64 13.27
N ASP A 6 -9.83 -16.25 13.96
CA ASP A 6 -9.61 -17.39 14.84
C ASP A 6 -10.71 -18.42 14.60
N ARG A 7 -10.32 -19.68 14.44
CA ARG A 7 -11.26 -20.82 14.29
C ARG A 7 -11.80 -21.31 15.64
N GLY A 8 -11.35 -20.72 16.75
CA GLY A 8 -11.63 -21.16 18.10
C GLY A 8 -10.89 -22.45 18.47
N PRO A 9 -11.20 -23.01 19.66
CA PRO A 9 -10.57 -24.23 20.14
C PRO A 9 -10.90 -25.42 19.23
N ILE A 10 -9.94 -26.32 19.05
CA ILE A 10 -10.12 -27.56 18.26
C ILE A 10 -11.13 -28.49 18.94
N ASP A 11 -10.98 -28.68 20.26
CA ASP A 11 -11.90 -29.44 21.09
C ASP A 11 -12.38 -28.57 22.26
N LYS A 12 -13.66 -28.66 22.62
CA LYS A 12 -14.25 -27.80 23.66
C LYS A 12 -13.90 -28.24 25.08
N LYS A 13 -13.37 -29.45 25.27
CA LYS A 13 -13.17 -30.07 26.59
C LYS A 13 -11.71 -30.42 26.85
N HIS A 14 -10.95 -30.74 25.80
CA HIS A 14 -9.57 -31.18 25.90
C HIS A 14 -8.63 -30.15 25.30
N LEU A 15 -7.48 -29.95 25.96
CA LEU A 15 -6.41 -29.13 25.41
C LEU A 15 -5.75 -29.85 24.23
N VAL A 16 -5.87 -29.25 23.05
CA VAL A 16 -5.24 -29.71 21.82
C VAL A 16 -4.41 -28.55 21.27
N LEU A 17 -3.16 -28.83 20.90
CA LEU A 17 -2.31 -27.84 20.26
C LEU A 17 -2.90 -27.48 18.88
N GLY A 18 -3.09 -26.18 18.66
CA GLY A 18 -3.66 -25.63 17.43
C GLY A 18 -3.19 -24.20 17.20
N GLY A 19 -3.81 -23.54 16.23
CA GLY A 19 -3.44 -22.20 15.80
C GLY A 19 -2.48 -22.20 14.62
N TYR A 20 -2.19 -21.02 14.10
CA TYR A 20 -1.27 -20.85 12.99
C TYR A 20 0.17 -21.09 13.43
N TRP A 21 0.84 -22.05 12.78
CA TRP A 21 2.28 -22.26 12.89
C TRP A 21 3.05 -21.14 12.19
N SER A 22 2.57 -20.71 11.02
CA SER A 22 3.12 -19.58 10.28
C SER A 22 2.07 -18.93 9.38
N ALA A 23 2.30 -17.64 9.08
CA ALA A 23 1.52 -16.88 8.12
C ALA A 23 2.47 -16.14 7.17
N TYR A 24 2.19 -16.21 5.86
CA TYR A 24 2.99 -15.56 4.83
C TYR A 24 2.11 -14.72 3.92
N TRP A 25 2.61 -13.54 3.54
CA TRP A 25 2.03 -12.77 2.46
C TRP A 25 2.66 -13.19 1.14
N TYR A 26 1.85 -13.42 0.12
CA TYR A 26 2.32 -13.63 -1.25
C TYR A 26 1.23 -13.21 -2.25
N ASP A 27 1.58 -12.36 -3.21
CA ASP A 27 0.73 -11.92 -4.32
C ASP A 27 -0.69 -11.47 -3.88
N GLY A 28 -0.73 -10.56 -2.90
CA GLY A 28 -1.98 -10.00 -2.38
C GLY A 28 -2.83 -10.95 -1.52
N ARG A 29 -2.26 -12.09 -1.10
CA ARG A 29 -2.93 -13.08 -0.25
C ARG A 29 -2.12 -13.38 1.00
N ILE A 30 -2.82 -13.81 2.04
CA ILE A 30 -2.22 -14.29 3.29
C ILE A 30 -2.46 -15.79 3.37
N TYR A 31 -1.38 -16.57 3.46
CA TYR A 31 -1.40 -18.02 3.58
C TYR A 31 -1.07 -18.39 5.02
N GLY A 32 -2.03 -18.94 5.74
CA GLY A 32 -1.87 -19.39 7.12
C GLY A 32 -1.83 -20.90 7.21
N THR A 33 -0.72 -21.46 7.70
CA THR A 33 -0.63 -22.90 7.99
C THR A 33 -1.04 -23.15 9.43
N GLU A 34 -2.15 -23.82 9.63
CA GLU A 34 -2.72 -24.17 10.94
C GLU A 34 -2.27 -25.58 11.34
N ILE A 35 -1.80 -25.72 12.58
CA ILE A 35 -1.12 -26.93 13.08
C ILE A 35 -1.96 -28.21 12.91
N ALA A 36 -3.27 -28.13 13.11
CA ALA A 36 -4.18 -29.28 13.16
C ALA A 36 -5.24 -29.28 12.04
N ARG A 37 -5.57 -28.12 11.48
CA ARG A 37 -6.74 -27.87 10.61
C ARG A 37 -6.38 -27.44 9.19
N GLY A 38 -5.09 -27.44 8.84
CA GLY A 38 -4.64 -27.33 7.45
C GLY A 38 -4.27 -25.91 7.02
N LEU A 39 -4.75 -25.50 5.84
CA LEU A 39 -4.34 -24.25 5.19
C LEU A 39 -5.53 -23.28 5.05
N ASP A 40 -5.31 -22.03 5.42
CA ASP A 40 -6.20 -20.90 5.14
C ASP A 40 -5.56 -19.95 4.13
N VAL A 41 -6.34 -19.50 3.14
CA VAL A 41 -5.92 -18.51 2.14
C VAL A 41 -6.86 -17.33 2.18
N LEU A 42 -6.36 -16.21 2.69
CA LEU A 42 -7.16 -15.02 2.97
C LEU A 42 -6.83 -13.90 1.97
N LYS A 43 -7.84 -13.07 1.66
CA LYS A 43 -7.69 -11.83 0.90
C LYS A 43 -8.30 -10.69 1.70
N LEU A 44 -7.61 -9.56 1.76
CA LEU A 44 -8.12 -8.35 2.39
C LEU A 44 -9.20 -7.71 1.52
N THR A 45 -10.22 -7.14 2.18
CA THR A 45 -11.27 -6.32 1.57
C THR A 45 -11.23 -4.92 2.17
N PRO A 46 -11.67 -3.89 1.44
CA PRO A 46 -11.72 -2.52 1.97
C PRO A 46 -12.50 -2.42 3.28
N SER A 47 -12.05 -1.54 4.18
CA SER A 47 -12.66 -1.27 5.48
C SER A 47 -12.35 0.16 5.97
N GLU A 48 -12.85 0.52 7.15
CA GLU A 48 -12.50 1.79 7.81
C GLU A 48 -11.01 1.92 8.15
N PHE A 49 -10.27 0.80 8.18
CA PHE A 49 -8.84 0.77 8.49
C PHE A 49 -7.96 0.67 7.25
N LEU A 50 -8.51 0.20 6.13
CA LEU A 50 -7.73 -0.14 4.93
C LEU A 50 -8.51 0.22 3.67
N SER A 51 -7.98 1.15 2.87
CA SER A 51 -8.62 1.56 1.62
C SER A 51 -8.39 0.56 0.48
N GLU A 52 -9.20 0.68 -0.58
CA GLU A 52 -8.98 -0.07 -1.82
C GLU A 52 -7.61 0.21 -2.45
N ASN A 53 -7.15 1.48 -2.43
CA ASN A 53 -5.83 1.84 -2.95
C ASN A 53 -4.71 1.21 -2.13
N GLU A 54 -4.85 1.11 -0.81
CA GLU A 54 -3.85 0.45 0.04
C GLU A 54 -3.76 -1.06 -0.25
N ILE A 55 -4.90 -1.72 -0.47
CA ILE A 55 -4.94 -3.14 -0.87
C ILE A 55 -4.29 -3.32 -2.25
N ALA A 56 -4.64 -2.46 -3.21
CA ALA A 56 -4.09 -2.52 -4.56
C ALA A 56 -2.58 -2.22 -4.57
N ALA A 57 -2.12 -1.23 -3.80
CA ALA A 57 -0.70 -0.92 -3.65
C ALA A 57 0.08 -2.05 -2.97
N ALA A 58 -0.52 -2.75 -2.00
CA ALA A 58 0.11 -3.92 -1.38
C ALA A 58 0.37 -5.04 -2.40
N ALA A 59 -0.53 -5.24 -3.37
CA ALA A 59 -0.35 -6.20 -4.46
C ALA A 59 0.78 -5.83 -5.44
N LEU A 60 1.23 -4.57 -5.46
CA LEU A 60 2.36 -4.11 -6.27
C LEU A 60 3.71 -4.18 -5.54
N ALA A 61 3.75 -4.69 -4.31
CA ALA A 61 4.99 -4.81 -3.56
C ALA A 61 5.96 -5.77 -4.27
N ASP A 62 7.16 -5.27 -4.59
CA ASP A 62 8.25 -6.07 -5.12
C ASP A 62 9.08 -6.63 -3.96
N LEU A 63 9.04 -7.96 -3.83
CA LEU A 63 9.82 -8.75 -2.87
C LEU A 63 10.99 -9.51 -3.54
N GLY A 64 11.26 -9.24 -4.81
CA GLY A 64 12.15 -10.01 -5.67
C GLY A 64 11.52 -11.27 -6.24
N GLN A 65 12.20 -11.89 -7.21
CA GLN A 65 11.71 -13.09 -7.91
C GLN A 65 11.65 -14.33 -7.02
N THR A 66 12.58 -14.44 -6.06
CA THR A 66 12.65 -15.55 -5.11
C THR A 66 12.55 -14.98 -3.71
N VAL A 67 11.46 -15.31 -3.01
CA VAL A 67 11.19 -14.81 -1.66
C VAL A 67 11.58 -15.89 -0.65
N ASN A 68 12.58 -15.61 0.18
CA ASN A 68 12.80 -16.35 1.43
C ASN A 68 12.28 -15.50 2.59
N PRO A 69 11.15 -15.85 3.23
CA PRO A 69 10.60 -15.07 4.34
C PRO A 69 11.58 -14.85 5.51
N GLN A 70 12.57 -15.71 5.69
CA GLN A 70 13.57 -15.60 6.77
C GLN A 70 14.57 -14.46 6.54
N THR A 71 14.80 -14.01 5.31
CA THR A 71 15.76 -12.94 5.03
C THR A 71 15.23 -11.57 5.41
N GLN A 72 13.90 -11.43 5.56
CA GLN A 72 13.23 -10.19 5.94
C GLN A 72 13.67 -8.98 5.09
N THR A 73 13.92 -9.19 3.80
CA THR A 73 14.30 -8.11 2.89
C THR A 73 13.20 -7.05 2.84
N PRO A 74 13.54 -5.75 2.92
CA PRO A 74 12.54 -4.70 2.80
C PRO A 74 11.82 -4.76 1.45
N ALA A 75 10.49 -4.70 1.49
CA ALA A 75 9.67 -4.56 0.29
C ALA A 75 9.90 -3.19 -0.36
N THR A 76 9.80 -3.14 -1.68
CA THR A 76 9.79 -1.89 -2.44
C THR A 76 8.51 -1.77 -3.26
N TRP A 77 8.17 -0.56 -3.67
CA TRP A 77 6.98 -0.30 -4.48
C TRP A 77 7.36 0.48 -5.73
N PRO A 78 6.73 0.18 -6.88
CA PRO A 78 6.93 0.96 -8.07
C PRO A 78 6.37 2.37 -7.90
N ALA A 79 6.86 3.29 -8.72
CA ALA A 79 6.29 4.63 -8.84
C ALA A 79 4.98 4.57 -9.65
N ASP A 80 3.91 4.08 -9.03
CA ASP A 80 2.60 3.88 -9.63
C ASP A 80 1.54 4.83 -9.04
N PRO A 81 0.60 5.37 -9.84
CA PRO A 81 -0.50 6.19 -9.34
C PRO A 81 -1.27 5.57 -8.17
N VAL A 82 -1.45 4.24 -8.13
CA VAL A 82 -2.17 3.59 -7.01
C VAL A 82 -1.37 3.65 -5.70
N VAL A 83 -0.04 3.59 -5.76
CA VAL A 83 0.85 3.74 -4.60
C VAL A 83 0.78 5.16 -4.07
N ALA A 84 0.73 6.17 -4.96
CA ALA A 84 0.51 7.56 -4.55
C ALA A 84 -0.86 7.74 -3.86
N ARG A 85 -1.93 7.15 -4.41
CA ARG A 85 -3.27 7.18 -3.79
C ARG A 85 -3.31 6.50 -2.43
N ALA A 86 -2.60 5.40 -2.24
CA ALA A 86 -2.48 4.75 -0.93
C ALA A 86 -1.89 5.70 0.13
N PHE A 87 -0.85 6.47 -0.21
CA PHE A 87 -0.32 7.50 0.70
C PHE A 87 -1.32 8.64 0.95
N ILE A 88 -2.08 9.05 -0.07
CA ILE A 88 -3.14 10.06 0.09
C ILE A 88 -4.20 9.57 1.07
N ASP A 89 -4.67 8.32 0.94
CA ASP A 89 -5.68 7.75 1.83
C ASP A 89 -5.17 7.68 3.28
N GLN A 90 -3.91 7.26 3.46
CA GLN A 90 -3.27 7.22 4.78
C GLN A 90 -3.14 8.62 5.42
N LEU A 91 -2.75 9.62 4.63
CA LEU A 91 -2.59 10.98 5.14
C LEU A 91 -3.94 11.65 5.38
N LYS A 92 -4.96 11.40 4.55
CA LYS A 92 -6.35 11.85 4.79
C LYS A 92 -6.88 11.27 6.10
N ARG A 93 -6.66 9.97 6.34
CA ARG A 93 -7.06 9.30 7.59
C ARG A 93 -6.41 9.90 8.83
N ALA A 94 -5.19 10.43 8.68
CA ALA A 94 -4.44 11.10 9.74
C ALA A 94 -4.68 12.63 9.81
N ASP A 95 -5.60 13.18 9.00
CA ASP A 95 -5.82 14.62 8.83
C ASP A 95 -4.53 15.41 8.54
N ALA A 96 -3.62 14.79 7.77
CA ALA A 96 -2.26 15.27 7.55
C ALA A 96 -2.00 15.66 6.08
N LEU A 97 -3.04 15.94 5.27
CA LEU A 97 -2.85 16.32 3.86
C LEU A 97 -3.75 17.48 3.43
N ALA A 98 -3.14 18.65 3.23
CA ALA A 98 -3.77 19.75 2.54
C ALA A 98 -3.82 19.51 1.02
N ASN A 99 -4.79 20.13 0.35
CA ASN A 99 -4.94 20.12 -1.12
C ASN A 99 -5.07 18.72 -1.74
N ALA A 100 -5.62 17.75 -0.99
CA ALA A 100 -5.68 16.37 -1.43
C ALA A 100 -6.43 16.20 -2.76
N ASP A 101 -7.50 16.97 -2.99
CA ASP A 101 -8.30 16.88 -4.22
C ASP A 101 -7.52 17.34 -5.47
N ALA A 102 -6.67 18.37 -5.33
CA ALA A 102 -5.79 18.80 -6.41
C ALA A 102 -4.75 17.74 -6.76
N ILE A 103 -4.22 17.04 -5.74
CA ILE A 103 -3.27 15.94 -5.94
C ILE A 103 -3.95 14.76 -6.62
N VAL A 104 -5.15 14.38 -6.16
CA VAL A 104 -5.94 13.29 -6.78
C VAL A 104 -6.24 13.59 -8.25
N ALA A 105 -6.70 14.81 -8.57
CA ALA A 105 -7.00 15.20 -9.94
C ALA A 105 -5.77 15.18 -10.86
N ALA A 106 -4.59 15.57 -10.34
CA ALA A 106 -3.34 15.48 -11.10
C ALA A 106 -2.92 14.01 -11.34
N LEU A 107 -3.09 13.15 -10.34
CA LEU A 107 -2.83 11.71 -10.47
C LEU A 107 -3.82 11.02 -11.42
N ASP A 108 -5.09 11.43 -11.46
CA ASP A 108 -6.09 10.92 -12.42
C ASP A 108 -5.66 11.20 -13.86
N LYS A 109 -5.21 12.43 -14.14
CA LYS A 109 -4.70 12.81 -15.46
C LYS A 109 -3.43 12.04 -15.82
N ALA A 110 -2.47 12.00 -14.90
CA ALA A 110 -1.22 11.27 -15.08
C ALA A 110 -1.46 9.77 -15.36
N ASP A 111 -2.36 9.14 -14.62
CA ASP A 111 -2.72 7.74 -14.81
C ASP A 111 -3.38 7.50 -16.18
N ALA A 112 -4.30 8.38 -16.60
CA ALA A 112 -4.90 8.31 -17.93
C ALA A 112 -3.85 8.43 -19.05
N THR A 113 -2.92 9.38 -18.93
CA THR A 113 -1.82 9.59 -19.89
C THR A 113 -0.87 8.40 -19.95
N LEU A 114 -0.51 7.83 -18.78
CA LEU A 114 0.33 6.62 -18.72
C LEU A 114 -0.36 5.41 -19.37
N LYS A 115 -1.66 5.21 -19.10
CA LYS A 115 -2.44 4.10 -19.66
C LYS A 115 -2.60 4.19 -21.18
N SER A 116 -2.64 5.40 -21.74
CA SER A 116 -2.63 5.58 -23.20
C SER A 116 -1.24 5.45 -23.83
N GLY A 117 -0.18 5.24 -23.05
CA GLY A 117 1.21 5.23 -23.52
C GLY A 117 1.70 6.59 -24.01
N ALA A 118 0.97 7.66 -23.69
CA ALA A 118 1.32 9.01 -24.11
C ALA A 118 2.30 9.65 -23.14
N LYS A 119 2.92 10.73 -23.59
CA LYS A 119 3.75 11.62 -22.77
C LYS A 119 3.07 12.97 -22.69
N SER A 120 3.21 13.64 -21.54
CA SER A 120 2.60 14.93 -21.30
C SER A 120 3.50 15.76 -20.39
N ALA A 121 4.22 16.71 -20.98
CA ALA A 121 5.04 17.65 -20.23
C ALA A 121 4.20 18.49 -19.26
N ALA A 122 2.93 18.74 -19.58
CA ALA A 122 2.00 19.44 -18.71
C ALA A 122 1.63 18.62 -17.47
N ASP A 123 1.28 17.34 -17.63
CA ASP A 123 0.95 16.46 -16.50
C ASP A 123 2.19 16.18 -15.64
N ALA A 124 3.35 16.01 -16.27
CA ALA A 124 4.63 15.88 -15.58
C ALA A 124 4.94 17.12 -14.73
N ALA A 125 4.82 18.33 -15.32
CA ALA A 125 5.07 19.58 -14.61
C ALA A 125 4.08 19.80 -13.45
N ALA A 126 2.81 19.41 -13.61
CA ALA A 126 1.81 19.49 -12.55
C ALA A 126 2.19 18.61 -11.34
N LEU A 127 2.61 17.36 -11.59
CA LEU A 127 3.06 16.46 -10.53
C LEU A 127 4.36 16.93 -9.87
N ASP A 128 5.33 17.43 -10.65
CA ASP A 128 6.58 17.99 -10.11
C ASP A 128 6.30 19.20 -9.20
N ALA A 129 5.39 20.09 -9.60
CA ALA A 129 4.99 21.25 -8.81
C ALA A 129 4.29 20.85 -7.49
N LEU A 130 3.36 19.90 -7.54
CA LEU A 130 2.66 19.38 -6.35
C LEU A 130 3.64 18.68 -5.41
N ALA A 131 4.57 17.89 -5.94
CA ALA A 131 5.62 17.25 -5.14
C ALA A 131 6.55 18.26 -4.48
N ALA A 132 6.92 19.34 -5.17
CA ALA A 132 7.73 20.42 -4.59
C ALA A 132 6.99 21.20 -3.49
N ALA A 133 5.67 21.30 -3.59
CA ALA A 133 4.83 21.96 -2.59
C ALA A 133 4.60 21.11 -1.32
N MET A 134 4.94 19.82 -1.32
CA MET A 134 4.83 18.94 -0.15
C MET A 134 5.92 19.23 0.90
N LYS A 135 5.76 20.33 1.63
CA LYS A 135 6.62 20.67 2.78
C LYS A 135 6.19 19.92 4.04
N PRO A 136 7.11 19.69 5.00
CA PRO A 136 6.74 19.23 6.32
C PRO A 136 5.67 20.12 6.94
N ALA A 137 4.68 19.53 7.59
CA ALA A 137 3.51 20.23 8.13
C ALA A 137 3.40 20.13 9.66
N GLY A 138 4.43 19.61 10.35
CA GLY A 138 4.42 19.46 11.80
C GLY A 138 3.52 18.31 12.28
N ALA A 139 3.24 17.36 11.39
CA ALA A 139 2.49 16.15 11.74
C ALA A 139 3.38 15.15 12.51
N ASP A 140 2.81 14.03 12.94
CA ASP A 140 3.60 12.94 13.52
C ASP A 140 4.64 12.41 12.53
N ALA A 141 5.69 11.77 13.05
CA ALA A 141 6.82 11.30 12.25
C ALA A 141 6.41 10.32 11.13
N GLN A 142 5.35 9.54 11.32
CA GLN A 142 4.86 8.61 10.30
C GLN A 142 4.15 9.35 9.17
N SER A 143 3.35 10.37 9.49
CA SER A 143 2.73 11.25 8.50
C SER A 143 3.77 12.02 7.68
N GLU A 144 4.86 12.49 8.30
CA GLU A 144 5.96 13.13 7.56
C GLU A 144 6.69 12.17 6.62
N LYS A 145 6.92 10.93 7.08
CA LYS A 145 7.49 9.86 6.22
C LYS A 145 6.59 9.59 5.01
N ARG A 146 5.29 9.47 5.21
CA ARG A 146 4.30 9.25 4.14
C ARG A 146 4.21 10.42 3.17
N ARG A 147 4.28 11.66 3.67
CA ARG A 147 4.33 12.86 2.82
C ARG A 147 5.56 12.87 1.93
N SER A 148 6.73 12.59 2.49
CA SER A 148 7.98 12.48 1.74
C SER A 148 7.92 11.36 0.69
N ALA A 149 7.34 10.21 1.05
CA ALA A 149 7.13 9.10 0.13
C ALA A 149 6.19 9.49 -1.03
N LEU A 150 5.04 10.13 -0.74
CA LEU A 150 4.11 10.62 -1.75
C LEU A 150 4.79 11.61 -2.71
N ALA A 151 5.55 12.58 -2.20
CA ALA A 151 6.30 13.53 -3.01
C ALA A 151 7.32 12.82 -3.93
N THR A 152 8.02 11.82 -3.40
CA THR A 152 8.99 11.01 -4.16
C THR A 152 8.30 10.20 -5.25
N THR A 153 7.18 9.54 -4.94
CA THR A 153 6.38 8.78 -5.89
C THR A 153 5.85 9.68 -7.02
N MET A 154 5.33 10.88 -6.71
CA MET A 154 4.85 11.82 -7.72
C MET A 154 5.96 12.28 -8.67
N LYS A 155 7.17 12.59 -8.17
CA LYS A 155 8.32 12.94 -9.03
C LYS A 155 8.72 11.80 -9.96
N ALA A 156 8.70 10.58 -9.45
CA ALA A 156 9.03 9.40 -10.24
C ALA A 156 7.95 9.11 -11.31
N ILE A 157 6.67 9.32 -11.00
CA ILE A 157 5.58 9.28 -11.99
C ILE A 157 5.79 10.38 -13.04
N ALA A 158 6.07 11.62 -12.62
CA ALA A 158 6.33 12.74 -13.52
C ALA A 158 7.49 12.45 -14.49
N ALA A 159 8.56 11.79 -14.03
CA ALA A 159 9.67 11.40 -14.88
C ALA A 159 9.27 10.43 -16.01
N ARG A 160 8.28 9.54 -15.76
CA ARG A 160 7.75 8.60 -16.76
C ARG A 160 6.86 9.27 -17.81
N LEU A 161 6.34 10.46 -17.52
CA LEU A 161 5.48 11.25 -18.41
C LEU A 161 6.25 12.19 -19.35
N LYS A 162 7.58 12.34 -19.15
CA LYS A 162 8.49 13.12 -20.00
C LYS A 162 8.99 12.28 -21.17
#